data_AF-A0A4U8VDF7-F1
#
_entry.id   AF-A0A4U8VDF7-F1
#
_cell.length_a   1.000
_cell.length_b   1.000
_cell.length_c   1.000
_cell.angle_alpha   90.00
_cell.angle_beta   90.00
_cell.angle_gamma   90.00
#
_symmetry.space_group_name_H-M   'P 1'
#
loop_
_entity.id
_entity.type
_entity.pdbx_description
1 polymer ?
#
loop_
_entity_poly.entity_id
_entity_poly.type
_entity_poly.pdbx_seq_one_letter_code
_entity_poly.pdbx_strand_id
1 'polypeptide(L)'
;MSIRLFRPGDEPALFRVFHSAIHLVCARDYTAAQCSAWAPTQMDMAIWAERMRQLTPFVVEHDGEIIAYADLQPSGYIDHFFVSSRKLPRTVDISR
;
A
#
# COMPACT_ATOMS: atom_id res chain seq x y z
N MET A 1 -5.29 -15.16 -6.24
CA MET A 1 -4.68 -14.21 -5.29
C MET A 1 -3.35 -14.79 -4.84
N SER A 2 -2.28 -14.00 -4.83
CA SER A 2 -0.93 -14.45 -4.50
C SER A 2 -0.16 -13.37 -3.75
N ILE A 3 0.73 -13.78 -2.85
CA ILE A 3 1.68 -12.91 -2.17
C ILE A 3 3.06 -13.11 -2.81
N ARG A 4 3.76 -12.01 -3.08
CA ARG A 4 5.13 -12.03 -3.61
C ARG A 4 5.96 -10.89 -3.05
N LEU A 5 7.28 -10.97 -3.22
CA LEU A 5 8.16 -9.83 -2.96
C LEU A 5 7.93 -8.71 -3.98
N PHE A 6 8.14 -7.48 -3.52
CA PHE A 6 8.22 -6.28 -4.34
C PHE A 6 9.20 -6.45 -5.52
N ARG A 7 8.86 -5.82 -6.65
CA ARG A 7 9.69 -5.73 -7.84
C ARG A 7 9.80 -4.27 -8.28
N PRO A 8 10.98 -3.83 -8.74
CA PRO A 8 11.11 -2.53 -9.40
C PRO A 8 10.09 -2.41 -10.53
N GLY A 9 9.32 -1.32 -10.55
CA GLY A 9 8.17 -1.11 -11.42
C GLY A 9 6.82 -1.22 -10.70
N ASP A 10 6.75 -1.85 -9.52
CA ASP A 10 5.50 -1.93 -8.74
C ASP A 10 5.15 -0.59 -8.07
N GLU A 11 6.09 0.34 -7.92
CA GLU A 11 5.96 1.55 -7.10
C GLU A 11 4.73 2.40 -7.44
N PRO A 12 4.38 2.63 -8.73
CA PRO A 12 3.17 3.36 -9.08
C PRO A 12 1.88 2.64 -8.63
N ALA A 13 1.87 1.30 -8.62
CA ALA A 13 0.73 0.53 -8.16
C ALA A 13 0.61 0.57 -6.62
N LEU A 14 1.73 0.47 -5.91
CA LEU A 14 1.76 0.61 -4.45
C LEU A 14 1.29 2.02 -4.03
N PHE A 15 1.66 3.07 -4.77
CA PHE A 15 1.16 4.43 -4.51
C PHE A 15 -0.37 4.52 -4.63
N ARG A 16 -0.97 3.88 -5.65
CA ARG A 16 -2.43 3.85 -5.79
C ARG A 16 -3.10 3.14 -4.61
N VAL A 17 -2.53 2.03 -4.13
CA VAL A 17 -3.02 1.32 -2.94
C VAL A 17 -2.97 2.25 -1.73
N PHE A 18 -1.79 2.82 -1.43
CA PHE A 18 -1.55 3.75 -0.32
C PHE A 18 -2.51 4.94 -0.33
N HIS A 19 -2.56 5.65 -1.46
CA HIS A 19 -3.41 6.83 -1.62
C HIS A 19 -4.89 6.48 -1.48
N SER A 20 -5.34 5.35 -2.05
CA SER A 20 -6.74 4.93 -1.92
C SER A 20 -7.10 4.54 -0.49
N ALA A 21 -6.19 3.88 0.24
CA ALA A 21 -6.41 3.52 1.64
C ALA A 21 -6.62 4.78 2.48
N ILE A 22 -5.75 5.78 2.31
CA ILE A 22 -5.83 7.04 3.08
C ILE A 22 -7.07 7.86 2.71
N HIS A 23 -7.35 8.05 1.42
CA HIS A 23 -8.42 8.96 0.99
C HIS A 23 -9.82 8.35 0.96
N LEU A 24 -9.95 7.02 0.96
CA LEU A 24 -11.26 6.35 0.84
C LEU A 24 -11.61 5.45 2.04
N VAL A 25 -10.60 4.90 2.73
CA VAL A 25 -10.83 4.10 3.95
C VAL A 25 -10.68 4.98 5.17
N CYS A 26 -9.51 5.61 5.37
CA CYS A 26 -9.21 6.44 6.53
C CYS A 26 -10.05 7.73 6.59
N ALA A 27 -10.59 8.21 5.46
CA ALA A 27 -11.47 9.39 5.43
C ALA A 27 -12.77 9.25 6.26
N ARG A 28 -13.07 8.06 6.79
CA ARG A 28 -14.15 7.84 7.76
C ARG A 28 -13.81 8.35 9.16
N ASP A 29 -12.52 8.32 9.50
CA ASP A 29 -12.01 8.58 10.86
C ASP A 29 -11.16 9.86 10.92
N TYR A 30 -10.69 10.33 9.77
CA TYR A 30 -9.78 11.48 9.66
C TYR A 30 -10.31 12.55 8.71
N THR A 31 -9.96 13.80 9.01
CA THR A 31 -10.31 14.96 8.19
C THR A 31 -9.55 14.97 6.87
N ALA A 32 -10.09 15.65 5.86
CA ALA A 32 -9.42 15.82 4.57
C ALA A 32 -8.02 16.46 4.69
N ALA A 33 -7.81 17.35 5.66
CA ALA A 33 -6.52 17.96 5.93
C ALA A 33 -5.50 16.93 6.47
N GLN A 34 -5.93 16.05 7.38
CA GLN A 34 -5.08 14.96 7.89
C GLN A 34 -4.74 13.95 6.79
N CYS A 35 -5.73 13.51 6.01
CA CYS A 35 -5.50 12.62 4.87
C CYS A 35 -4.52 13.24 3.85
N SER A 36 -4.69 14.53 3.53
CA SER A 36 -3.79 15.24 2.61
C SER A 36 -2.38 15.43 3.17
N ALA A 37 -2.23 15.57 4.49
CA ALA A 37 -0.92 15.64 5.13
C ALA A 37 -0.16 14.30 5.03
N TRP A 38 -0.87 13.16 5.04
CA TRP A 38 -0.26 11.84 4.90
C TRP A 38 -0.05 11.40 3.44
N ALA A 39 -1.01 11.69 2.57
CA ALA A 39 -0.97 11.35 1.15
C ALA A 39 -1.39 12.57 0.31
N PRO A 40 -0.50 13.54 0.07
CA PRO A 40 -0.81 14.67 -0.78
C PRO A 40 -1.12 14.21 -2.22
N THR A 41 -2.02 14.94 -2.90
CA THR A 41 -2.40 14.66 -4.30
C THR A 41 -1.21 14.73 -5.25
N GLN A 42 -0.25 15.61 -4.96
CA GLN A 42 1.03 15.69 -5.66
C GLN A 42 2.11 15.10 -4.75
N MET A 43 2.45 13.84 -5.00
CA MET A 43 3.60 13.17 -4.42
C MET A 43 4.74 13.15 -5.45
N ASP A 44 5.97 13.41 -5.00
CA ASP A 44 7.14 13.15 -5.83
C ASP A 44 7.32 11.63 -5.97
N MET A 45 7.05 11.13 -7.17
CA MET A 45 7.11 9.70 -7.46
C MET A 45 8.53 9.13 -7.41
N ALA A 46 9.57 9.95 -7.54
CA ALA A 46 10.96 9.50 -7.37
C ALA A 46 11.25 9.22 -5.89
N ILE A 47 10.81 10.12 -4.99
CA ILE A 47 10.92 9.93 -3.53
C ILE A 47 10.12 8.70 -3.10
N TRP A 48 8.90 8.57 -3.61
CA TRP A 48 8.08 7.38 -3.35
C TRP A 48 8.78 6.10 -3.79
N ALA A 49 9.32 6.09 -5.01
CA ALA A 49 9.95 4.89 -5.56
C ALA A 49 11.21 4.50 -4.78
N GLU A 50 12.01 5.47 -4.36
CA GLU A 50 13.16 5.23 -3.48
C GLU A 50 12.71 4.62 -2.14
N ARG A 51 11.66 5.17 -1.52
CA ARG A 51 11.13 4.62 -0.27
C ARG A 51 10.65 3.18 -0.42
N MET A 52 9.93 2.85 -1.50
CA MET A 52 9.47 1.46 -1.72
C MET A 52 10.62 0.50 -1.96
N ARG A 53 11.68 0.95 -2.64
CA ARG A 53 12.92 0.16 -2.82
C ARG A 53 13.68 -0.08 -1.52
N GLN A 54 13.60 0.85 -0.57
CA GLN A 54 14.20 0.69 0.75
C GLN A 54 13.38 -0.25 1.64
N LEU A 55 12.05 -0.14 1.62
CA LEU A 55 11.16 -1.01 2.40
C LEU A 55 11.12 -2.44 1.85
N THR A 56 11.27 -2.63 0.53
CA THR A 56 11.17 -3.95 -0.13
C THR A 56 9.92 -4.77 0.29
N PRO A 57 8.71 -4.20 0.25
CA PRO A 57 7.55 -4.79 0.90
C PRO A 57 7.10 -6.10 0.23
N PHE A 58 6.31 -6.89 0.96
CA PHE A 58 5.46 -7.91 0.38
C PHE A 58 4.29 -7.26 -0.35
N VAL A 59 3.92 -7.84 -1.48
CA VAL A 59 2.87 -7.35 -2.37
C VAL A 59 1.83 -8.45 -2.55
N VAL A 60 0.55 -8.07 -2.49
CA VAL A 60 -0.58 -8.96 -2.73
C VAL A 60 -1.19 -8.64 -4.08
N GLU A 61 -1.27 -9.65 -4.94
CA GLU A 61 -1.86 -9.55 -6.28
C GLU A 61 -3.15 -10.37 -6.40
N HIS A 62 -4.13 -9.82 -7.10
CA HIS A 62 -5.38 -10.49 -7.47
C HIS A 62 -5.76 -10.08 -8.89
N ASP A 63 -5.98 -11.07 -9.76
CA ASP A 63 -6.32 -10.86 -11.19
C ASP A 63 -5.39 -9.89 -11.93
N GLY A 64 -4.08 -9.99 -11.67
CA GLY A 64 -3.06 -9.14 -12.29
C GLY A 64 -2.96 -7.72 -11.71
N GLU A 65 -3.74 -7.39 -10.68
CA GLU A 65 -3.67 -6.11 -9.99
C GLU A 65 -3.10 -6.24 -8.58
N ILE A 66 -2.28 -5.26 -8.18
CA ILE A 66 -1.80 -5.12 -6.81
C ILE A 66 -2.90 -4.49 -5.95
N ILE A 67 -3.30 -5.20 -4.90
CA ILE A 67 -4.45 -4.84 -4.05
C ILE A 67 -4.05 -4.49 -2.61
N ALA A 68 -2.86 -4.89 -2.17
CA ALA A 68 -2.32 -4.59 -0.84
C ALA A 68 -0.80 -4.73 -0.84
N TYR A 69 -0.14 -4.11 0.13
CA TYR A 69 1.28 -4.34 0.41
C TYR A 69 1.58 -4.13 1.90
N ALA A 70 2.66 -4.76 2.37
CA ALA A 70 3.13 -4.64 3.74
C ALA A 70 4.65 -4.73 3.82
N ASP A 71 5.27 -3.82 4.56
CA ASP A 71 6.66 -3.92 5.00
C ASP A 71 6.73 -4.72 6.31
N LEU A 72 7.74 -5.59 6.42
CA LEU A 72 8.07 -6.30 7.64
C LEU A 72 9.59 -6.35 7.77
N GLN A 73 10.12 -5.55 8.68
CA GLN A 73 11.56 -5.46 8.90
C GLN A 73 12.07 -6.66 9.71
N PRO A 74 13.38 -6.96 9.66
CA PRO A 74 13.97 -8.06 10.45
C PRO A 74 13.73 -7.97 11.96
N SER A 75 13.51 -6.75 12.48
CA SER A 75 13.15 -6.50 13.89
C SER A 75 11.71 -6.89 14.24
N GLY A 76 10.87 -7.18 13.25
CA GLY A 76 9.42 -7.33 13.40
C GLY A 76 8.64 -6.01 13.32
N TYR A 77 9.31 -4.88 13.09
CA TYR A 77 8.64 -3.59 12.88
C TYR A 77 7.93 -3.54 11.53
N ILE A 78 6.71 -3.00 11.52
CA ILE A 78 5.89 -2.80 10.32
C ILE A 78 5.79 -1.29 10.10
N ASP A 79 6.47 -0.74 9.09
CA ASP A 79 6.36 0.68 8.75
C ASP A 79 5.11 0.94 7.91
N HIS A 80 4.91 0.13 6.87
CA HIS A 80 3.78 0.27 5.95
C HIS A 80 2.91 -0.98 5.94
N PHE A 81 1.59 -0.82 6.11
CA PHE A 81 0.60 -1.88 5.95
C PHE A 81 -0.69 -1.30 5.36
N PHE A 82 -0.90 -1.50 4.06
CA PHE A 82 -2.00 -0.87 3.35
C PHE A 82 -2.75 -1.85 2.45
N VAL A 83 -4.08 -1.75 2.49
CA VAL A 83 -5.00 -2.47 1.61
C VAL A 83 -5.80 -1.45 0.81
N SER A 84 -5.95 -1.70 -0.49
CA SER A 84 -6.73 -0.84 -1.37
C SER A 84 -8.17 -0.74 -0.89
N SER A 85 -8.76 0.43 -1.08
CA SER A 85 -10.20 0.63 -0.85
C SER A 85 -11.09 -0.20 -1.79
N ARG A 86 -10.51 -0.79 -2.85
CA ARG A 86 -11.22 -1.65 -3.80
C ARG A 86 -11.84 -2.83 -3.05
N LYS A 87 -13.16 -2.94 -3.10
CA LYS A 87 -13.88 -4.08 -2.54
C LYS A 87 -13.62 -5.30 -3.43
N LEU A 88 -12.88 -6.27 -2.90
CA LEU A 88 -12.75 -7.60 -3.49
C LEU A 88 -13.81 -8.54 -2.90
N PRO A 89 -14.20 -9.62 -3.60
CA PRO A 89 -14.96 -10.70 -2.99
C PRO A 89 -14.18 -11.21 -1.77
N ARG A 90 -14.86 -11.27 -0.62
CA ARG A 90 -14.26 -11.42 0.71
C ARG A 90 -13.41 -12.70 0.82
N THR A 91 -12.09 -12.61 0.74
CA THR A 91 -11.11 -13.35 1.56
C THR A 91 -9.71 -12.75 1.33
N VAL A 92 -9.16 -12.03 2.31
CA VAL A 92 -7.71 -11.86 2.46
C VAL A 92 -7.35 -12.76 3.63
N ASP A 93 -7.02 -14.02 3.34
CA ASP A 93 -6.57 -14.94 4.36
C ASP A 93 -5.06 -14.75 4.54
N ILE A 94 -4.66 -14.18 5.67
CA ILE A 94 -3.26 -14.07 6.10
C ILE A 94 -2.83 -15.26 6.97
N SER A 95 -3.59 -16.36 6.97
CA SER A 95 -3.21 -17.60 7.64
C SER A 95 -2.72 -18.68 6.66
N ARG A 96 -1.42 -18.63 6.36
CA ARG A 96 -0.46 -19.76 6.42
C ARG A 96 0.83 -19.44 5.67
#